data_AF-A0A395LT52-F1
#
_entry.id   AF-A0A395LT52-F1
#
_cell.length_a   1.000
_cell.length_b   1.000
_cell.length_c   1.000
_cell.angle_alpha   90.00
_cell.angle_beta   90.00
_cell.angle_gamma   90.00
#
_symmetry.space_group_name_H-M   'P 1'
#
loop_
_entity.id
_entity.type
_entity.pdbx_description
1 polymer ?
#
loop_
_entity_poly.entity_id
_entity_poly.type
_entity_poly.pdbx_seq_one_letter_code
_entity_poly.pdbx_strand_id
1 'polypeptide(L)' 'MAAAERSGLLDEKGGRIGGRVSPALVRQAKAQTGIQADTDLIEFALASVALEDRFAESFKAVRGTVDPDLKLGF' A
#
# COMPACT_ATOMS: atom_id res chain seq x y z
N MET A 1 1.29 -1.60 -6.08
CA MET A 1 0.45 -1.35 -7.27
C MET A 1 -0.33 -2.59 -7.68
N ALA A 2 0.31 -3.73 -7.97
CA ALA A 2 -0.38 -4.95 -8.43
C ALA A 2 -1.59 -5.43 -7.59
N ALA A 3 -1.59 -5.20 -6.26
CA ALA A 3 -2.74 -5.54 -5.42
C ALA A 3 -3.94 -4.56 -5.59
N ALA A 4 -3.67 -3.27 -5.85
CA ALA A 4 -4.69 -2.25 -6.12
C ALA A 4 -5.31 -2.44 -7.51
N GLU A 5 -4.47 -2.83 -8.48
CA GLU A 5 -4.91 -3.18 -9.83
C GLU A 5 -5.87 -4.37 -9.79
N ARG A 6 -5.52 -5.44 -9.05
CA ARG A 6 -6.39 -6.61 -8.91
C ARG A 6 -7.70 -6.33 -8.18
N SER A 7 -7.74 -5.30 -7.33
CA SER A 7 -8.97 -4.90 -6.62
C SER A 7 -9.80 -3.88 -7.39
N GLY A 8 -9.42 -3.52 -8.63
CA GLY A 8 -10.14 -2.53 -9.46
C GLY A 8 -10.06 -1.08 -8.95
N LEU A 9 -9.19 -0.80 -7.97
CA LEU A 9 -9.08 0.52 -7.34
C LEU A 9 -8.35 1.55 -8.23
N LEU A 10 -7.87 1.14 -9.39
CA LEU A 10 -7.13 1.97 -10.35
C LEU A 10 -7.82 2.07 -11.71
N ASP A 11 -9.05 1.55 -11.86
CA ASP A 11 -9.76 1.44 -13.14
C ASP A 11 -10.30 2.78 -13.68
N GLU A 12 -10.74 3.70 -12.80
CA GLU A 12 -11.18 5.06 -13.19
C GLU A 12 -10.22 6.14 -12.67
N LYS A 13 -9.60 6.89 -13.58
CA LYS A 13 -8.64 7.97 -13.28
C LYS A 13 -9.26 9.37 -13.44
N GLY A 14 -10.44 9.60 -12.87
CA GLY A 14 -11.19 10.86 -13.03
C GLY A 14 -11.11 11.85 -11.85
N GLY A 15 -10.75 11.38 -10.66
CA GLY A 15 -10.80 12.18 -9.43
C GLY A 15 -9.56 13.08 -9.24
N ARG A 16 -9.76 14.33 -8.82
CA ARG A 16 -8.66 15.24 -8.46
C ARG A 16 -8.52 15.35 -6.95
N ILE A 17 -7.37 14.94 -6.42
CA ILE A 17 -6.98 15.09 -5.01
C ILE A 17 -5.82 16.09 -4.93
N GLY A 18 -5.94 17.10 -4.08
CA GLY A 18 -4.91 18.12 -3.90
C GLY A 18 -4.86 18.64 -2.46
N GLY A 19 -3.67 19.03 -2.00
CA GLY A 19 -3.44 19.53 -0.65
C GLY A 19 -2.02 20.04 -0.45
N ARG A 20 -1.79 20.82 0.61
CA ARG A 20 -0.44 21.25 0.99
C ARG A 20 0.25 20.12 1.75
N VAL A 21 1.46 19.79 1.32
CA VAL A 21 2.30 18.77 1.96
C VAL A 21 3.71 19.32 2.17
N SER A 22 4.41 18.78 3.18
CA SER A 22 5.80 19.15 3.43
C SER A 22 6.71 18.67 2.29
N PRO A 23 7.54 19.54 1.68
CA PRO A 23 8.48 19.12 0.64
C PRO A 23 9.50 18.07 1.12
N ALA A 24 9.86 18.10 2.41
CA ALA A 24 10.75 17.12 3.00
C ALA A 24 10.10 15.72 3.05
N LEU A 25 8.82 15.67 3.39
CA LEU A 25 8.04 14.43 3.40
C LEU A 25 7.96 13.82 2.00
N VAL A 26 7.66 14.64 0.98
CA VAL A 26 7.60 14.18 -0.41
C VAL A 26 8.93 13.61 -0.86
N ARG A 27 10.05 14.31 -0.60
CA ARG A 27 11.38 13.81 -0.97
C ARG A 27 11.71 12.46 -0.31
N GLN A 28 11.43 12.33 0.98
CA GLN A 28 11.68 11.08 1.70
C GLN A 28 10.82 9.94 1.15
N ALA A 29 9.54 10.19 0.89
CA ALA A 29 8.62 9.20 0.34
C ALA A 29 9.05 8.74 -1.07
N LYS A 30 9.49 9.66 -1.93
CA LYS A 30 10.08 9.31 -3.24
C LYS A 30 11.35 8.48 -3.11
N ALA A 31 12.23 8.83 -2.16
CA ALA A 31 13.45 8.07 -1.90
C ALA A 31 13.16 6.63 -1.41
N GLN A 32 12.14 6.43 -0.58
CA GLN A 32 11.78 5.10 -0.07
C GLN A 32 11.04 4.24 -1.09
N THR A 33 10.17 4.85 -1.91
CA THR A 33 9.32 4.12 -2.86
C THR A 33 9.91 4.00 -4.26
N GLY A 34 10.88 4.86 -4.61
CA GLY A 34 11.42 5.01 -5.96
C GLY A 34 10.51 5.78 -6.93
N ILE A 35 9.30 6.15 -6.50
CA ILE A 35 8.30 6.81 -7.34
C ILE A 35 8.70 8.26 -7.60
N GLN A 36 8.69 8.67 -8.88
CA GLN A 36 9.11 10.03 -9.28
C GLN A 36 7.95 11.00 -9.45
N ALA A 37 6.81 10.54 -9.98
CA ALA A 37 5.63 11.37 -10.19
C ALA A 37 4.84 11.54 -8.89
N ASP A 38 4.41 12.76 -8.61
CA ASP A 38 3.62 13.05 -7.40
C ASP A 38 2.25 12.34 -7.44
N THR A 39 1.63 12.25 -8.63
CA THR A 39 0.38 11.52 -8.83
C THR A 39 0.53 10.04 -8.47
N ASP A 40 1.58 9.38 -8.98
CA ASP A 40 1.85 7.97 -8.72
C ASP A 40 2.14 7.73 -7.23
N LEU A 41 2.81 8.69 -6.58
CA LEU A 41 3.12 8.61 -5.15
C LEU A 41 1.83 8.71 -4.31
N ILE A 42 0.90 9.57 -4.72
CA ILE A 42 -0.42 9.69 -4.09
C ILE A 42 -1.25 8.43 -4.34
N GLU A 43 -1.31 7.93 -5.57
CA GLU A 43 -2.01 6.67 -5.90
C GLU A 43 -1.44 5.51 -5.06
N PHE A 44 -0.12 5.41 -4.94
CA PHE A 44 0.54 4.40 -4.11
C PHE A 44 0.17 4.53 -2.63
N ALA A 45 0.17 5.75 -2.07
CA ALA A 45 -0.18 5.98 -0.68
C ALA A 45 -1.64 5.59 -0.40
N LEU A 46 -2.56 6.00 -1.28
CA LEU A 46 -3.98 5.67 -1.19
C LEU A 46 -4.22 4.17 -1.33
N ALA A 47 -3.57 3.52 -2.29
CA ALA A 47 -3.60 2.08 -2.45
C ALA A 47 -3.08 1.36 -1.20
N SER A 48 -1.98 1.84 -0.62
CA SER A 48 -1.39 1.22 0.58
C SER A 48 -2.35 1.27 1.77
N VAL A 49 -3.06 2.38 1.95
CA VAL A 49 -4.07 2.53 3.01
C VAL A 49 -5.33 1.70 2.69
N ALA A 50 -5.80 1.72 1.45
CA ALA A 50 -7.01 1.02 1.03
C ALA A 50 -6.86 -0.51 1.04
N LEU A 51 -5.63 -1.00 0.82
CA LEU A 51 -5.28 -2.42 0.77
C LEU A 51 -4.60 -2.91 2.03
N GLU A 52 -4.51 -2.09 3.07
CA GLU A 52 -3.91 -2.52 4.33
C GLU A 52 -4.80 -3.63 4.90
N ASP A 53 -4.46 -4.88 4.57
CA ASP A 53 -5.26 -6.09 4.82
C ASP A 53 -5.09 -6.56 6.26
N ARG A 54 -5.34 -5.65 7.20
CA ARG A 54 -5.08 -5.79 8.63
C ARG A 54 -3.70 -6.40 8.92
N PHE A 55 -2.73 -6.21 8.01
CA PHE A 55 -1.47 -6.96 8.07
C PHE A 55 -0.77 -6.73 9.41
N ALA A 56 -0.76 -5.49 9.91
CA ALA A 56 -0.20 -5.17 11.22
C ALA A 56 -0.93 -5.88 12.37
N GLU A 57 -2.26 -6.03 12.30
CA GLU A 57 -3.07 -6.70 13.32
C GLU A 57 -2.89 -8.22 13.25
N SER A 58 -2.97 -8.79 12.04
CA SER A 58 -2.74 -10.22 11.76
C SER A 58 -1.32 -10.62 12.12
N PHE A 59 -0.31 -9.83 11.76
CA PHE A 59 1.09 -10.07 12.12
C PHE A 59 1.30 -10.05 13.64
N LYS A 60 0.69 -9.10 14.34
CA LYS A 60 0.71 -9.06 15.82
C LYS A 60 -0.01 -10.25 16.45
N ALA A 61 -1.15 -10.67 15.90
CA ALA A 61 -1.95 -11.79 16.40
C ALA A 61 -1.21 -13.12 16.22
N VAL A 62 -0.60 -13.30 15.04
CA VAL A 62 0.11 -14.52 14.66
C VAL A 62 1.47 -14.62 15.35
N ARG A 63 2.11 -13.51 15.78
CA ARG A 63 3.41 -13.51 16.50
C ARG A 63 4.50 -14.37 15.85
N GLY A 64 4.47 -14.51 14.53
CA GLY A 64 5.41 -15.35 13.79
C GLY A 64 5.19 -16.86 13.93
N THR A 65 4.05 -17.30 14.47
CA THR A 65 3.63 -18.70 14.38
C THR A 65 2.89 -18.94 13.06
N VAL A 66 2.69 -20.20 12.70
CA VAL A 66 1.81 -20.59 11.59
C VAL A 66 0.86 -21.62 12.16
N ASP A 67 -0.37 -21.66 11.67
CA ASP A 67 -1.34 -22.68 12.10
C ASP A 67 -0.72 -24.08 11.92
N PRO A 68 -0.60 -24.88 13.00
CA PRO A 68 0.01 -26.21 12.94
C PRO A 68 -0.69 -27.17 11.98
N ASP A 69 -1.99 -26.96 11.73
CA ASP A 69 -2.80 -27.79 10.84
C ASP A 69 -2.76 -27.30 9.38
N LEU A 70 -2.09 -26.18 9.11
CA LEU A 70 -1.92 -25.65 7.76
C LEU A 70 -1.02 -26.57 6.94
N LYS A 71 -1.61 -27.23 5.95
CA LYS A 71 -0.85 -28.02 4.98
C LYS A 71 -0.13 -27.11 3.99
N LEU A 72 1.11 -26.79 4.32
CA LEU A 72 2.08 -26.24 3.38
C LEU A 72 2.40 -27.37 2.40
N GLY A 73 1.86 -27.29 1.19
CA GLY A 73 1.96 -28.37 0.20
C GLY A 73 3.41 -28.75 -0.10
N PHE A 74 3.83 -29.88 0.47
CA PHE A 74 5.05 -30.61 0.12
C PHE A 74 4.69 -32.09 -0.03
#